data_AF-A0A917W2S8-F1
#
_entry.id   AF-A0A917W2S8-F1
#
_cell.length_a   1.000
_cell.length_b   1.000
_cell.length_c   1.000
_cell.angle_alpha   90.00
_cell.angle_beta   90.00
_cell.angle_gamma   90.00
#
_symmetry.space_group_name_H-M   'P 1'
#
loop_
_entity.id
_entity.type
_entity.pdbx_description
1 polymer ?
#
loop_
_entity_poly.entity_id
_entity_poly.type
_entity_poly.pdbx_seq_one_letter_code
_entity_poly.pdbx_strand_id
1 'polypeptide(L)'
;MDIVTDTLSALWKVLAVGILLGAGLPALYALGLRSMNSGRTVNADGTVSGSTSAAGRAVGLVILAVVIAIALFGIVVIVWGKQIFGA
;
A
#
# COMPACT_ATOMS: atom_id res chain seq x y z
N MET A 1 -9.91 37.17 3.83
CA MET A 1 -10.49 35.97 4.46
C MET A 1 -9.55 34.81 4.15
N ASP A 2 -8.26 35.04 4.39
CA ASP A 2 -7.21 34.43 3.56
C ASP A 2 -6.43 33.41 4.37
N ILE A 3 -6.21 33.70 5.66
CA ILE A 3 -5.57 32.77 6.62
C ILE A 3 -6.28 31.42 6.73
N VAL A 4 -7.62 31.40 6.78
CA VAL A 4 -8.38 30.14 6.90
C VAL A 4 -8.22 29.32 5.61
N THR A 5 -8.33 29.98 4.46
CA THR A 5 -8.25 29.37 3.13
C THR A 5 -6.83 28.87 2.84
N ASP A 6 -5.81 29.64 3.18
CA ASP A 6 -4.40 29.29 3.05
C ASP A 6 -4.03 28.12 3.96
N THR A 7 -4.51 28.14 5.21
CA THR A 7 -4.29 27.04 6.16
C THR A 7 -4.97 25.76 5.68
N LEU A 8 -6.20 25.84 5.17
CA LEU A 8 -6.91 24.68 4.64
C LEU A 8 -6.20 24.10 3.39
N SER A 9 -5.68 24.98 2.52
CA SER A 9 -4.92 24.59 1.34
C SER A 9 -3.59 23.91 1.70
N ALA A 10 -2.88 24.43 2.70
CA ALA A 10 -1.67 23.81 3.23
C ALA A 10 -1.96 22.46 3.91
N LEU A 11 -3.00 22.41 4.74
CA LEU A 11 -3.43 21.20 5.44
C LEU A 11 -3.80 20.09 4.46
N TRP A 12 -4.54 20.43 3.39
CA TRP A 12 -4.93 19.48 2.35
C TRP A 12 -3.71 18.87 1.65
N LYS A 13 -2.68 19.66 1.36
CA LYS A 13 -1.43 19.18 0.76
C LYS A 13 -0.71 18.20 1.69
N VAL A 14 -0.55 18.56 2.97
CA VAL A 14 0.14 17.69 3.94
C VAL A 14 -0.65 16.40 4.18
N LEU A 15 -1.97 16.46 4.29
CA LEU A 15 -2.83 15.28 4.38
C LEU A 15 -2.70 14.39 3.15
N ALA A 16 -2.81 14.95 1.95
CA ALA A 16 -2.68 14.20 0.71
C ALA A 16 -1.32 13.52 0.60
N VAL A 17 -0.24 14.25 0.90
CA VAL A 17 1.14 13.75 0.90
C VAL A 17 1.32 12.69 1.99
N GLY A 18 0.81 12.90 3.21
CA GLY A 18 0.88 11.95 4.31
C GLY A 18 0.09 10.66 4.07
N ILE A 19 -1.08 10.75 3.42
CA ILE A 19 -1.84 9.58 2.99
C ILE A 19 -1.10 8.86 1.86
N LEU A 20 -0.55 9.59 0.89
CA LEU A 20 0.14 8.98 -0.24
C LEU A 20 1.44 8.28 0.19
N LEU A 21 2.26 8.94 1.01
CA LEU A 21 3.53 8.40 1.51
C LEU A 21 3.35 7.40 2.66
N GLY A 22 2.32 7.58 3.49
CA GLY A 22 2.05 6.71 4.64
C GLY A 22 1.10 5.55 4.32
N ALA A 23 -0.09 5.86 3.80
CA ALA A 23 -1.13 4.86 3.51
C ALA A 23 -0.97 4.18 2.14
N GLY A 24 -0.02 4.62 1.31
CA GLY A 24 0.30 3.96 0.04
C GLY A 24 0.69 2.49 0.21
N LEU A 25 1.50 2.16 1.22
CA LEU A 25 1.94 0.79 1.48
C LEU A 25 0.80 -0.11 2.00
N PRO A 26 -0.04 0.30 2.98
CA PRO A 26 -1.27 -0.39 3.33
C PRO A 26 -2.21 -0.62 2.15
N ALA A 27 -2.35 0.36 1.24
CA ALA A 27 -3.20 0.23 0.06
C ALA A 27 -2.68 -0.83 -0.91
N LEU A 28 -1.36 -0.86 -1.17
CA LEU A 28 -0.72 -1.89 -1.98
C LEU A 28 -0.90 -3.28 -1.36
N TYR A 29 -0.73 -3.40 -0.03
CA TYR A 29 -0.96 -4.64 0.69
C TYR A 29 -2.40 -5.14 0.52
N ALA A 30 -3.38 -4.25 0.70
CA ALA A 30 -4.80 -4.57 0.48
C ALA A 30 -5.09 -5.00 -0.97
N LEU A 31 -4.44 -4.35 -1.96
CA LEU A 31 -4.57 -4.71 -3.37
C LEU A 31 -3.98 -6.10 -3.66
N GLY A 32 -2.84 -6.45 -3.04
CA GLY A 32 -2.25 -7.78 -3.13
C GLY A 32 -3.18 -8.87 -2.60
N LEU A 33 -3.76 -8.64 -1.41
CA LEU A 33 -4.77 -9.55 -0.83
C LEU A 33 -6.03 -9.65 -1.70
N ARG A 34 -6.48 -8.53 -2.28
CA ARG A 34 -7.63 -8.51 -3.21
C ARG A 34 -7.35 -9.36 -4.45
N SER A 35 -6.15 -9.28 -5.01
CA SER A 35 -5.71 -10.09 -6.15
C SER A 35 -5.66 -11.58 -5.81
N MET A 36 -5.23 -11.93 -4.58
CA MET A 36 -5.28 -13.31 -4.09
C MET A 36 -6.70 -13.86 -3.87
N ASN A 37 -7.72 -13.01 -3.89
CA ASN A 37 -9.12 -13.43 -3.86
C ASN A 37 -9.76 -13.53 -5.25
N SER A 38 -9.04 -13.15 -6.32
CA SER A 38 -9.55 -13.23 -7.69
C SER A 38 -9.83 -14.68 -8.09
N GLY A 39 -11.02 -14.94 -8.65
CA GLY A 39 -11.46 -16.28 -9.05
C GLY A 39 -12.28 -17.03 -8.00
N ARG A 40 -12.53 -16.41 -6.83
CA ARG A 40 -13.44 -16.92 -5.81
C ARG A 40 -14.80 -16.23 -5.92
N THR A 41 -15.86 -17.00 -5.85
CA THR A 41 -17.26 -16.52 -5.84
C THR A 41 -17.87 -16.76 -4.48
N VAL A 42 -18.61 -15.76 -3.98
CA VAL A 42 -19.43 -15.92 -2.78
C VAL A 42 -20.81 -16.34 -3.23
N ASN A 43 -21.23 -17.53 -2.80
CA ASN A 43 -22.54 -18.08 -3.09
C ASN A 43 -23.61 -17.41 -2.21
N ALA A 44 -24.89 -17.56 -2.57
CA ALA A 44 -26.01 -16.97 -1.85
C ALA A 44 -26.18 -17.50 -0.40
N ASP A 45 -25.63 -18.68 -0.11
CA ASP A 45 -25.58 -19.29 1.23
C ASP A 45 -24.38 -18.83 2.08
N GLY A 46 -23.57 -17.90 1.57
CA GLY A 46 -22.36 -17.40 2.23
C GLY A 46 -21.14 -18.30 2.08
N THR A 47 -21.24 -19.43 1.37
CA THR A 47 -20.08 -20.29 1.09
C THR A 47 -19.21 -19.66 -0.01
N VAL A 48 -17.91 -19.95 0.02
CA VAL A 48 -16.96 -19.48 -1.00
C VAL A 48 -16.59 -20.63 -1.91
N SER A 49 -16.91 -20.50 -3.20
CA SER A 49 -16.63 -21.45 -4.26
C SER A 49 -15.48 -20.97 -5.15
N GLY A 50 -14.72 -21.92 -5.72
CA GLY A 50 -13.57 -21.64 -6.59
C GLY A 50 -12.23 -21.54 -5.85
N SER A 51 -11.15 -21.68 -6.63
CA SER A 51 -9.78 -21.44 -6.17
C SER A 51 -9.31 -20.08 -6.69
N THR A 52 -8.37 -19.46 -5.98
CA THR A 52 -7.66 -18.29 -6.51
C THR A 52 -7.10 -18.62 -7.90
N SER A 53 -7.39 -17.75 -8.87
CA SER A 53 -6.84 -17.81 -10.22
C SER A 53 -5.32 -17.76 -10.18
N ALA A 54 -4.65 -18.52 -11.06
CA ALA A 54 -3.20 -18.50 -11.18
C ALA A 54 -2.66 -17.08 -11.44
N ALA A 55 -3.37 -16.29 -12.26
CA ALA A 55 -3.04 -14.89 -12.51
C ALA A 55 -3.19 -14.02 -11.25
N GLY A 56 -4.26 -14.23 -10.47
CA GLY A 56 -4.48 -13.51 -9.21
C GLY A 56 -3.42 -13.84 -8.15
N ARG A 57 -2.97 -15.11 -8.10
CA ARG A 57 -1.84 -15.49 -7.23
C ARG A 57 -0.55 -14.82 -7.67
N ALA A 58 -0.22 -14.84 -8.96
CA ALA A 58 1.00 -14.25 -9.48
C ALA A 58 1.05 -12.73 -9.21
N VAL A 59 -0.03 -12.01 -9.55
CA VAL A 59 -0.12 -10.57 -9.32
C VAL A 59 -0.08 -10.24 -7.82
N GLY A 60 -0.84 -10.97 -6.99
CA GLY A 60 -0.81 -10.79 -5.55
C GLY A 60 0.58 -11.00 -4.94
N LEU A 61 1.31 -12.03 -5.37
CA LEU A 61 2.68 -12.31 -4.93
C LEU A 61 3.65 -11.21 -5.34
N VAL A 62 3.55 -10.71 -6.57
CA VAL A 62 4.39 -9.59 -7.04
C VAL A 62 4.14 -8.33 -6.22
N ILE A 63 2.87 -7.98 -5.96
CA ILE A 63 2.53 -6.81 -5.15
C ILE A 63 3.07 -6.96 -3.72
N LEU A 64 2.89 -8.14 -3.10
CA LEU A 64 3.42 -8.39 -1.76
C LEU A 64 4.95 -8.36 -1.71
N ALA A 65 5.62 -8.90 -2.72
CA ALA A 65 7.08 -8.83 -2.82
C ALA A 65 7.56 -7.37 -2.89
N VAL A 66 6.88 -6.52 -3.67
CA VAL A 66 7.16 -5.08 -3.74
C VAL A 66 6.94 -4.41 -2.39
N VAL A 67 5.84 -4.72 -1.70
CA VAL A 67 5.55 -4.18 -0.35
C VAL A 67 6.66 -4.55 0.64
N ILE A 68 7.09 -5.81 0.65
CA ILE A 68 8.20 -6.28 1.50
C ILE A 68 9.50 -5.54 1.14
N ALA A 69 9.81 -5.41 -0.15
CA ALA A 69 11.01 -4.72 -0.60
C ALA A 69 11.04 -3.24 -0.16
N ILE A 70 9.92 -2.53 -0.29
CA ILE A 70 9.78 -1.13 0.17
C ILE A 70 9.94 -1.05 1.69
N ALA A 71 9.32 -1.94 2.44
CA ALA A 71 9.42 -1.97 3.90
C ALA A 71 10.87 -2.22 4.37
N LEU A 72 11.54 -3.21 3.79
CA LEU A 72 12.94 -3.51 4.08
C LEU A 72 13.86 -2.35 3.70
N PHE A 73 13.65 -1.74 2.54
CA PHE A 73 14.39 -0.56 2.12
C PHE A 73 14.21 0.59 3.13
N GLY A 74 12.98 0.87 3.55
CA GLY A 74 12.69 1.86 4.59
C GLY A 74 13.42 1.58 5.90
N ILE A 75 13.40 0.32 6.36
CA ILE A 75 14.12 -0.09 7.57
C ILE A 75 15.63 0.11 7.41
N VAL A 76 16.23 -0.31 6.29
CA VAL A 76 17.66 -0.13 6.02
C VAL A 76 18.03 1.35 6.02
N VAL A 77 17.22 2.21 5.39
CA VAL A 77 17.45 3.67 5.39
C VAL A 77 17.30 4.27 6.79
N ILE A 78 16.35 3.82 7.59
CA ILE A 78 16.16 4.31 8.97
C ILE A 78 17.35 3.92 9.86
N VAL A 79 17.81 2.66 9.76
CA VAL A 79 18.88 2.14 10.62
C VAL A 79 20.27 2.60 10.18
N TRP A 80 20.53 2.62 8.87
CA TRP A 80 21.86 2.87 8.29
C TRP A 80 21.95 4.19 7.51
N GLY A 81 20.92 5.03 7.51
CA GLY A 81 20.84 6.22 6.66
C GLY A 81 22.04 7.15 6.78
N LYS A 82 22.56 7.35 7.99
CA LYS A 82 23.79 8.14 8.21
C LYS A 82 25.02 7.55 7.53
N GLN A 83 25.17 6.23 7.47
CA GLN A 83 26.32 5.60 6.81
C GLN A 83 26.18 5.54 5.28
N ILE A 84 24.95 5.57 4.78
CA ILE A 84 24.65 5.52 3.34
C ILE A 84 24.68 6.92 2.72
N PHE A 85 24.17 7.93 3.42
CA PHE A 85 23.95 9.28 2.89
C PHE A 85 24.75 10.38 3.58
N GLY A 86 25.48 10.07 4.66
CA GLY A 86 26.37 11.00 5.33
C GLY A 86 27.70 11.14 4.58
N ALA A 87 27.68 11.88 3.47
CA ALA A 87 28.87 12.56 2.96
C ALA A 87 29.18 13.79 3.82
#